data_AF-A0A8J1U6F2-F1
#
_entry.id   AF-A0A8J1U6F2-F1
#
_cell.length_a   1.000
_cell.length_b   1.000
_cell.length_c   1.000
_cell.angle_alpha   90.00
_cell.angle_beta   90.00
_cell.angle_gamma   90.00
#
_symmetry.space_group_name_H-M   'P 1'
#
loop_
_entity.id
_entity.type
_entity.pdbx_description
1 polymer ?
#
loop_
_entity_poly.entity_id
_entity_poly.type
_entity_poly.pdbx_seq_one_letter_code
_entity_poly.pdbx_strand_id
1 'polypeptide(L)'
;MVSPISVAVLCVLTIGCLAQDPEPCCIPTQWQADLSQARAVLGGAPVPLLVTLSNRAYVDIPNQRAAISVEQRLDDVVQRFRIIQDYSANIQYVITEPSNGNPLVCEREETVLGTIDPCALRAVNATFMRSMVLGLNLESNMWRFELVTPVIQMTAYTTVATASCIPVHLLYAGALIPTGTPIMSSITYSDYVLGPVDDGIFALPPECQAMSHSDNVRPVIPDWVQPWFQHLSTRYM
;
A
#
# COMPACT_ATOMS: atom_id res chain seq x y z
N MET A 1 -57.74 -26.29 -8.70
CA MET A 1 -56.76 -27.11 -9.43
C MET A 1 -55.73 -26.16 -10.02
N VAL A 2 -54.53 -26.13 -9.43
CA VAL A 2 -53.44 -25.25 -9.89
C VAL A 2 -52.74 -25.96 -11.04
N SER A 3 -52.61 -25.31 -12.20
CA SER A 3 -51.98 -25.88 -13.38
C SER A 3 -50.50 -26.21 -13.08
N PRO A 4 -49.99 -27.41 -13.45
CA PRO A 4 -48.60 -27.79 -13.23
C PRO A 4 -47.59 -26.85 -13.91
N ILE A 5 -48.05 -26.09 -14.91
CA ILE A 5 -47.25 -25.07 -15.62
C ILE A 5 -46.96 -23.85 -14.70
N SER A 6 -47.88 -23.51 -13.79
CA SER A 6 -47.73 -22.35 -12.89
C SER A 6 -46.72 -22.61 -11.76
N VAL A 7 -46.47 -23.87 -11.38
CA VAL A 7 -45.49 -24.24 -10.34
C VAL A 7 -44.05 -24.22 -10.89
N ALA A 8 -43.86 -24.56 -12.17
CA ALA A 8 -42.56 -24.55 -12.82
C ALA A 8 -42.02 -23.11 -13.00
N VAL A 9 -42.88 -22.15 -13.33
CA VAL A 9 -42.48 -20.74 -13.50
C VAL A 9 -42.06 -20.08 -12.17
N LEU A 10 -42.66 -20.49 -11.05
CA LEU A 10 -42.33 -19.96 -9.72
C LEU A 10 -40.98 -20.47 -9.18
N CYS A 11 -40.58 -21.70 -9.54
CA CYS A 11 -39.28 -22.27 -9.15
C CYS A 11 -38.10 -21.69 -9.95
N VAL A 12 -38.34 -21.16 -11.16
CA VAL A 12 -37.29 -20.52 -11.97
C VAL A 12 -36.99 -19.09 -11.50
N LEU A 13 -37.97 -18.39 -10.93
CA LEU A 13 -37.80 -17.02 -10.41
C LEU A 13 -37.08 -16.94 -9.05
N THR A 14 -37.01 -18.04 -8.29
CA THR A 14 -36.34 -18.09 -6.99
C THR A 14 -34.83 -18.37 -7.09
N ILE A 15 -34.33 -18.78 -8.26
CA ILE A 15 -32.90 -19.01 -8.52
C ILE A 15 -32.19 -17.70 -8.96
N GLY A 16 -32.95 -16.62 -9.16
CA GLY A 16 -32.47 -15.33 -9.68
C GLY A 16 -31.95 -14.33 -8.64
N CYS A 17 -31.94 -14.66 -7.34
CA CYS A 17 -31.11 -13.92 -6.38
C CYS A 17 -29.64 -14.35 -6.57
N LEU A 18 -29.10 -14.04 -7.75
CA LEU A 18 -27.67 -13.97 -7.97
C LEU A 18 -27.14 -13.08 -6.85
N ALA A 19 -26.39 -13.66 -5.93
CA ALA A 19 -25.68 -12.89 -4.92
C ALA A 19 -24.83 -11.89 -5.68
N GLN A 20 -25.26 -10.63 -5.69
CA GLN A 20 -24.48 -9.57 -6.30
C GLN A 20 -23.16 -9.54 -5.54
N ASP A 21 -22.06 -9.58 -6.27
CA ASP A 21 -20.75 -9.41 -5.66
C ASP A 21 -20.79 -8.13 -4.80
N PRO A 22 -20.19 -8.15 -3.60
CA PRO A 22 -20.14 -6.94 -2.79
C PRO A 22 -19.50 -5.82 -3.62
N GLU A 23 -19.77 -4.57 -3.28
CA GLU A 23 -19.03 -3.44 -3.83
C GLU A 23 -17.79 -3.17 -2.96
N PRO A 24 -16.65 -2.73 -3.53
CA PRO A 24 -15.53 -2.28 -2.73
C PRO A 24 -15.98 -1.12 -1.84
N CYS A 25 -15.55 -1.08 -0.58
CA CYS A 25 -15.80 0.07 0.26
C CYS A 25 -14.62 1.04 0.29
N CYS A 26 -14.82 2.23 0.85
CA CYS A 26 -13.79 3.24 0.95
C CYS A 26 -13.08 3.13 2.31
N ILE A 27 -11.75 3.20 2.30
CA ILE A 27 -10.95 3.13 3.52
C ILE A 27 -11.13 4.41 4.36
N PRO A 28 -10.88 4.34 5.68
CA PRO A 28 -10.85 5.53 6.53
C PRO A 28 -9.89 6.60 5.99
N THR A 29 -10.27 7.87 6.16
CA THR A 29 -9.52 9.00 5.60
C THR A 29 -8.29 9.40 6.41
N GLN A 30 -8.24 9.02 7.68
CA GLN A 30 -7.11 9.26 8.56
C GLN A 30 -6.89 8.03 9.44
N TRP A 31 -5.69 7.49 9.41
CA TRP A 31 -5.34 6.31 10.19
C TRP A 31 -3.83 6.15 10.33
N GLN A 32 -3.45 5.32 11.29
CA GLN A 32 -2.11 4.79 11.46
C GLN A 32 -2.16 3.29 11.73
N ALA A 33 -1.16 2.56 11.28
CA ALA A 33 -1.08 1.11 11.44
C ALA A 33 0.38 0.66 11.42
N ASP A 34 0.66 -0.44 12.09
CA ASP A 34 1.93 -1.13 11.94
C ASP A 34 1.90 -1.97 10.65
N LEU A 35 3.01 -1.96 9.91
CA LEU A 35 3.19 -2.72 8.68
C LEU A 35 4.25 -3.79 8.91
N SER A 36 3.91 -5.00 8.51
CA SER A 36 4.86 -6.10 8.34
C SER A 36 4.98 -6.42 6.86
N GLN A 37 6.18 -6.25 6.29
CA GLN A 37 6.45 -6.60 4.90
C GLN A 37 7.31 -7.86 4.78
N ALA A 38 7.02 -8.67 3.77
CA ALA A 38 7.97 -9.58 3.15
C ALA A 38 8.10 -9.24 1.65
N ARG A 39 9.32 -9.11 1.14
CA ARG A 39 9.61 -8.88 -0.29
C ARG A 39 10.48 -10.00 -0.84
N ALA A 40 10.27 -10.35 -2.10
CA ALA A 40 11.16 -11.20 -2.87
C ALA A 40 11.43 -10.56 -4.24
N VAL A 41 12.70 -10.51 -4.64
CA VAL A 41 13.12 -10.19 -6.01
C VAL A 41 13.59 -11.50 -6.63
N LEU A 42 12.84 -11.97 -7.63
CA LEU A 42 13.03 -13.29 -8.21
C LEU A 42 13.94 -13.19 -9.44
N GLY A 43 15.22 -12.89 -9.25
CA GLY A 43 16.16 -12.83 -10.38
C GLY A 43 17.60 -12.52 -9.96
N GLY A 44 18.48 -13.50 -10.11
CA GLY A 44 19.95 -13.32 -10.06
C GLY A 44 20.64 -13.57 -8.71
N ALA A 45 19.94 -13.50 -7.56
CA ALA A 45 20.51 -13.84 -6.26
C ALA A 45 20.07 -15.26 -5.82
N PRO A 46 20.97 -16.11 -5.27
CA PRO A 46 20.65 -17.49 -4.89
C PRO A 46 19.73 -17.61 -3.66
N VAL A 47 19.45 -16.51 -2.96
CA VAL A 47 18.60 -16.50 -1.77
C VAL A 47 17.61 -15.33 -1.88
N PRO A 48 16.29 -15.56 -1.77
CA PRO A 48 15.34 -14.47 -1.64
C PRO A 48 15.68 -13.65 -0.40
N LEU A 49 15.99 -12.37 -0.59
CA LEU A 49 16.23 -11.45 0.53
C LEU A 49 14.89 -11.16 1.20
N LEU A 50 14.57 -11.93 2.24
CA LEU A 50 13.45 -11.62 3.13
C LEU A 50 13.83 -10.42 3.99
N VAL A 51 13.43 -9.23 3.56
CA VAL A 51 13.49 -8.04 4.42
C VAL A 51 12.20 -7.99 5.21
N THR A 52 12.25 -8.31 6.51
CA THR A 52 11.16 -8.02 7.44
C THR A 52 11.37 -6.63 8.01
N LEU A 53 10.51 -5.72 7.62
CA LEU A 53 10.50 -4.36 8.14
C LEU A 53 9.33 -4.24 9.11
N SER A 54 9.61 -3.81 10.34
CA SER A 54 8.57 -3.30 11.24
C SER A 54 8.49 -1.81 11.00
N ASN A 55 7.38 -1.39 10.42
CA ASN A 55 7.15 0.00 10.10
C ASN A 55 5.87 0.47 10.75
N ARG A 56 5.76 1.77 10.98
CA ARG A 56 4.48 2.41 11.28
C ARG A 56 4.10 3.35 10.16
N ALA A 57 2.96 3.11 9.55
CA ALA A 57 2.38 3.94 8.51
C ALA A 57 1.38 4.93 9.09
N TYR A 58 1.30 6.08 8.45
CA TYR A 58 0.43 7.19 8.80
C TYR A 58 -0.15 7.74 7.50
N VAL A 59 -1.47 7.87 7.43
CA VAL A 59 -2.16 8.35 6.23
C VAL A 59 -3.14 9.45 6.62
N ASP A 60 -3.05 10.57 5.92
CA ASP A 60 -3.88 11.76 6.09
C ASP A 60 -4.41 12.21 4.73
N ILE A 61 -5.51 11.59 4.30
CA ILE A 61 -6.13 11.79 2.98
C ILE A 61 -6.62 13.24 2.78
N PRO A 62 -7.28 13.92 3.75
CA PRO A 62 -7.72 15.29 3.58
C PRO A 62 -6.60 16.26 3.19
N ASN A 63 -5.41 16.05 3.76
CA ASN A 63 -4.23 16.86 3.45
C ASN A 63 -3.32 16.24 2.38
N GLN A 64 -3.70 15.09 1.80
CA GLN A 64 -2.94 14.38 0.77
C GLN A 64 -1.50 14.08 1.20
N ARG A 65 -1.34 13.58 2.44
CA ARG A 65 -0.03 13.23 3.01
C ARG A 65 -0.02 11.79 3.50
N ALA A 66 1.13 11.14 3.36
CA ALA A 66 1.41 9.86 3.98
C ALA A 66 2.83 9.86 4.54
N ALA A 67 3.06 9.07 5.58
CA ALA A 67 4.39 8.85 6.12
C ALA A 67 4.57 7.41 6.58
N ILE A 68 5.80 6.92 6.51
CA ILE A 68 6.20 5.66 7.12
C ILE A 68 7.44 5.89 7.96
N SER A 69 7.41 5.44 9.21
CA SER A 69 8.59 5.31 10.05
C SER A 69 9.07 3.87 10.00
N VAL A 70 10.34 3.68 9.66
CA VAL A 70 10.97 2.37 9.51
C VAL A 70 12.07 2.24 10.54
N GLU A 71 12.02 1.17 11.34
CA GLU A 71 13.17 0.69 12.10
C GLU A 71 13.63 -0.62 11.47
N GLN A 72 14.79 -0.57 10.82
CA GLN A 72 15.43 -1.75 10.27
C GLN A 72 16.55 -2.21 11.20
N ARG A 73 16.54 -3.49 11.54
CA ARG A 73 17.63 -4.15 12.27
C ARG A 73 18.33 -5.10 11.32
N LEU A 74 19.57 -4.79 10.99
CA LEU A 74 20.46 -5.67 10.22
C LEU A 74 21.62 -6.04 11.14
N ASP A 75 21.63 -7.29 11.60
CA ASP A 75 22.54 -7.76 12.66
C ASP A 75 22.46 -6.85 13.91
N ASP A 76 23.60 -6.32 14.37
CA ASP A 76 23.68 -5.41 15.53
C ASP A 76 23.48 -3.92 15.16
N VAL A 77 23.17 -3.60 13.89
CA VAL A 77 22.97 -2.23 13.42
C VAL A 77 21.48 -1.91 13.32
N VAL A 78 21.04 -0.92 14.09
CA VAL A 78 19.71 -0.33 13.97
C VAL A 78 19.80 0.91 13.08
N GLN A 79 19.12 0.86 11.95
CA GLN A 79 18.93 2.00 11.06
C GLN A 79 17.47 2.45 11.13
N ARG A 80 17.26 3.74 11.37
CA ARG A 80 15.94 4.36 11.36
C ARG A 80 15.84 5.31 10.20
N PHE A 81 14.74 5.22 9.47
CA PHE A 81 14.43 6.20 8.45
C PHE A 81 12.93 6.50 8.43
N ARG A 82 12.61 7.73 8.03
CA ARG A 82 11.25 8.21 7.80
C ARG A 82 11.10 8.54 6.34
N ILE A 83 10.00 8.08 5.75
CA ILE A 83 9.58 8.50 4.42
C ILE A 83 8.34 9.36 4.60
N ILE A 84 8.36 10.57 4.07
CA ILE A 84 7.22 11.50 4.10
C ILE A 84 6.86 11.83 2.66
N GLN A 85 5.59 11.70 2.32
CA GLN A 85 5.07 11.97 1.00
C GLN A 85 4.01 13.06 1.08
N ASP A 86 4.22 14.10 0.28
CA ASP A 86 3.25 15.14 0.01
C ASP A 86 2.73 14.94 -1.42
N TYR A 87 1.56 14.32 -1.53
CA TYR A 87 0.93 14.02 -2.80
C TYR A 87 0.40 15.29 -3.48
N SER A 88 0.05 16.30 -2.68
CA SER A 88 -0.39 17.60 -3.22
C SER A 88 0.74 18.32 -3.93
N ALA A 89 1.97 18.17 -3.43
CA ALA A 89 3.17 18.78 -3.99
C ALA A 89 3.97 17.85 -4.92
N ASN A 90 3.63 16.56 -5.01
CA ASN A 90 4.41 15.54 -5.73
C ASN A 90 5.86 15.44 -5.22
N ILE A 91 6.03 15.47 -3.90
CA ILE A 91 7.35 15.41 -3.25
C ILE A 91 7.41 14.24 -2.29
N GLN A 92 8.53 13.53 -2.31
CA GLN A 92 8.91 12.56 -1.31
C GLN A 92 10.18 13.00 -0.58
N TYR A 93 10.17 12.89 0.74
CA TYR A 93 11.34 13.03 1.59
C TYR A 93 11.74 11.68 2.15
N VAL A 94 13.03 11.36 2.09
CA VAL A 94 13.62 10.22 2.80
C VAL A 94 14.59 10.79 3.83
N ILE A 95 14.30 10.55 5.10
CA ILE A 95 15.05 11.09 6.24
C ILE A 95 15.67 9.92 6.97
N THR A 96 16.98 9.76 6.87
CA THR A 96 17.74 8.78 7.65
C THR A 96 18.15 9.42 8.97
N GLU A 97 17.69 8.85 10.09
CA GLU A 97 18.00 9.36 11.42
C GLU A 97 19.47 9.09 11.79
N PRO A 98 20.08 9.94 12.65
CA PRO A 98 21.43 9.72 13.13
C PRO A 98 21.56 8.36 13.83
N SER A 99 22.58 7.58 13.46
CA SER A 99 22.88 6.29 14.08
C SER A 99 24.38 6.00 14.04
N ASN A 100 24.95 5.53 15.16
CA ASN A 100 26.36 5.12 15.28
C ASN A 100 27.38 6.15 14.75
N GLY A 101 27.17 7.43 15.03
CA GLY A 101 28.05 8.52 14.58
C GLY A 101 27.80 9.03 13.16
N ASN A 102 26.86 8.43 12.42
CA ASN A 102 26.40 8.96 11.15
C ASN A 102 25.47 10.17 11.38
N PRO A 103 25.61 11.23 10.57
CA PRO A 103 24.73 12.40 10.66
C PRO A 103 23.34 12.07 10.15
N LEU A 104 22.38 12.96 10.45
CA LEU A 104 21.09 13.00 9.77
C LEU A 104 21.32 13.18 8.26
N VAL A 105 20.67 12.35 7.44
CA VAL A 105 20.68 12.51 5.99
C VAL A 105 19.25 12.75 5.52
N CYS A 106 19.04 13.79 4.75
CA CYS A 106 17.76 14.14 4.17
C CYS A 106 17.90 14.07 2.65
N GLU A 107 16.97 13.38 1.99
CA GLU A 107 16.85 13.34 0.55
C GLU A 107 15.46 13.85 0.17
N ARG A 108 15.38 14.67 -0.88
CA ARG A 108 14.13 15.18 -1.45
C ARG A 108 14.07 14.76 -2.91
N GLU A 109 12.99 14.10 -3.28
CA GLU A 109 12.71 13.67 -4.65
C GLU A 109 11.39 14.28 -5.12
N GLU A 110 11.39 14.88 -6.30
CA GLU A 110 10.17 15.21 -7.01
C GLU A 110 9.73 13.97 -7.78
N THR A 111 8.55 13.46 -7.47
CA THR A 111 8.08 12.20 -8.00
C THR A 111 6.59 12.30 -8.29
N VAL A 112 6.13 11.64 -9.36
CA VAL A 112 4.71 11.61 -9.70
C VAL A 112 4.04 10.70 -8.69
N LEU A 113 3.62 11.31 -7.58
CA LEU A 113 2.78 10.67 -6.60
C LEU A 113 1.42 10.54 -7.26
N GLY A 114 0.59 11.56 -7.31
CA GLY A 114 -0.79 11.45 -7.78
C GLY A 114 -1.73 11.76 -6.62
N THR A 115 -2.82 11.00 -6.43
CA THR A 115 -3.81 11.33 -5.39
C THR A 115 -4.14 10.14 -4.53
N ILE A 116 -4.19 10.34 -3.21
CA ILE A 116 -4.70 9.33 -2.28
C ILE A 116 -6.23 9.37 -2.36
N ASP A 117 -6.82 8.33 -2.94
CA ASP A 117 -8.27 8.16 -3.04
C ASP A 117 -8.75 7.12 -2.00
N PRO A 118 -9.60 7.48 -1.03
CA PRO A 118 -10.12 6.52 -0.06
C PRO A 118 -10.93 5.40 -0.73
N CYS A 119 -11.47 5.64 -1.92
CA CYS A 119 -12.28 4.71 -2.69
C CYS A 119 -11.50 4.09 -3.87
N ALA A 120 -10.16 4.06 -3.80
CA ALA A 120 -9.29 3.64 -4.92
C ALA A 120 -9.70 2.30 -5.56
N LEU A 121 -10.16 1.31 -4.77
CA LEU A 121 -10.60 0.01 -5.31
C LEU A 121 -11.78 0.12 -6.29
N ARG A 122 -12.66 1.11 -6.12
CA ARG A 122 -13.72 1.42 -7.08
C ARG A 122 -13.13 2.07 -8.32
N ALA A 123 -12.24 3.05 -8.14
CA ALA A 123 -11.63 3.79 -9.24
C ALA A 123 -10.84 2.87 -10.20
N VAL A 124 -10.22 1.81 -9.67
CA VAL A 124 -9.46 0.83 -10.47
C VAL A 124 -10.29 -0.36 -10.96
N ASN A 125 -11.61 -0.33 -10.78
CA ASN A 125 -12.53 -1.43 -11.11
C ASN A 125 -12.06 -2.78 -10.54
N ALA A 126 -11.71 -2.80 -9.25
CA ALA A 126 -11.21 -4.02 -8.61
C ALA A 126 -12.24 -5.16 -8.70
N THR A 127 -11.75 -6.34 -9.07
CA THR A 127 -12.57 -7.56 -9.19
C THR A 127 -12.70 -8.23 -7.84
N PHE A 128 -13.92 -8.49 -7.40
CA PHE A 128 -14.17 -9.29 -6.21
C PHE A 128 -13.67 -10.73 -6.43
N MET A 129 -12.91 -11.24 -5.48
CA MET A 129 -12.35 -12.60 -5.56
C MET A 129 -13.11 -13.56 -4.66
N ARG A 130 -13.30 -13.21 -3.39
CA ARG A 130 -13.98 -14.03 -2.37
C ARG A 130 -14.19 -13.26 -1.08
N SER A 131 -15.17 -13.69 -0.29
CA SER A 131 -15.25 -13.39 1.14
C SER A 131 -14.50 -14.46 1.94
N MET A 132 -13.93 -14.08 3.08
CA MET A 132 -13.26 -14.99 4.00
C MET A 132 -13.39 -14.52 5.44
N VAL A 133 -13.18 -15.43 6.39
CA VAL A 133 -12.99 -15.10 7.80
C VAL A 133 -11.52 -15.31 8.13
N LEU A 134 -10.85 -14.27 8.60
CA LEU A 134 -9.48 -14.32 9.09
C LEU A 134 -9.50 -14.51 10.61
N GLY A 135 -8.66 -15.44 11.10
CA GLY A 135 -8.62 -15.77 12.52
C GLY A 135 -9.95 -16.35 13.01
N LEU A 136 -10.47 -15.81 14.11
CA LEU A 136 -11.71 -16.30 14.74
C LEU A 136 -12.97 -15.64 14.19
N ASN A 137 -12.92 -14.37 13.80
CA ASN A 137 -14.12 -13.57 13.53
C ASN A 137 -13.91 -12.34 12.63
N LEU A 138 -12.75 -12.18 11.98
CA LEU A 138 -12.52 -11.03 11.11
C LEU A 138 -13.04 -11.32 9.70
N GLU A 139 -14.30 -10.99 9.46
CA GLU A 139 -14.89 -11.05 8.12
C GLU A 139 -14.17 -10.07 7.18
N SER A 140 -13.78 -10.55 6.01
CA SER A 140 -13.01 -9.77 5.03
C SER A 140 -13.38 -10.14 3.60
N ASN A 141 -13.25 -9.18 2.70
CA ASN A 141 -13.37 -9.38 1.25
C ASN A 141 -12.01 -9.20 0.60
N MET A 142 -11.68 -10.10 -0.34
CA MET A 142 -10.48 -9.99 -1.16
C MET A 142 -10.81 -9.49 -2.54
N TRP A 143 -9.98 -8.57 -3.02
CA TRP A 143 -10.11 -7.86 -4.28
C TRP A 143 -8.84 -8.01 -5.08
N ARG A 144 -8.98 -8.17 -6.40
CA ARG A 144 -7.89 -8.18 -7.35
C ARG A 144 -7.95 -6.92 -8.21
N PHE A 145 -6.81 -6.31 -8.47
CA PHE A 145 -6.67 -5.23 -9.45
C PHE A 145 -5.28 -5.28 -10.08
N GLU A 146 -5.12 -4.63 -11.23
CA GLU A 146 -3.82 -4.53 -11.89
C GLU A 146 -3.15 -3.21 -11.50
N LEU A 147 -1.83 -3.21 -11.39
CA LEU A 147 -1.02 -2.02 -11.17
C LEU A 147 -0.09 -1.90 -12.38
N VAL A 148 -0.44 -1.00 -13.30
CA VAL A 148 0.30 -0.79 -14.53
C VAL A 148 0.78 0.66 -14.57
N THR A 149 2.10 0.82 -14.61
CA THR A 149 2.77 2.12 -14.75
C THR A 149 3.88 1.98 -15.80
N PRO A 150 4.56 3.05 -16.21
CA PRO A 150 5.72 2.94 -17.10
C PRO A 150 6.88 2.08 -16.55
N VAL A 151 6.94 1.86 -15.23
CA VAL A 151 8.05 1.16 -14.56
C VAL A 151 7.66 -0.22 -14.02
N ILE A 152 6.37 -0.47 -13.78
CA ILE A 152 5.89 -1.74 -13.19
C ILE A 152 4.65 -2.26 -13.90
N GLN A 153 4.56 -3.59 -13.97
CA GLN A 153 3.34 -4.29 -14.35
C GLN A 153 3.11 -5.41 -13.34
N MET A 154 2.05 -5.28 -12.53
CA MET A 154 1.75 -6.21 -11.45
C MET A 154 0.28 -6.50 -11.34
N THR A 155 -0.03 -7.68 -10.82
CA THR A 155 -1.34 -8.01 -10.27
C THR A 155 -1.28 -7.84 -8.76
N ALA A 156 -2.22 -7.08 -8.20
CA ALA A 156 -2.38 -6.86 -6.78
C ALA A 156 -3.63 -7.58 -6.24
N TYR A 157 -3.53 -8.04 -5.01
CA TYR A 157 -4.59 -8.65 -4.22
C TYR A 157 -4.64 -7.92 -2.88
N THR A 158 -5.77 -7.31 -2.55
CA THR A 158 -5.96 -6.68 -1.25
C THR A 158 -7.08 -7.37 -0.49
N THR A 159 -6.91 -7.52 0.80
CA THR A 159 -7.92 -8.04 1.72
C THR A 159 -8.37 -6.90 2.62
N VAL A 160 -9.66 -6.65 2.69
CA VAL A 160 -10.25 -5.52 3.42
C VAL A 160 -11.31 -6.06 4.38
N ALA A 161 -11.26 -5.63 5.64
CA ALA A 161 -12.26 -5.99 6.65
C ALA A 161 -13.63 -5.44 6.27
N THR A 162 -14.67 -6.28 6.28
CA THR A 162 -16.00 -5.89 5.75
C THR A 162 -16.68 -4.82 6.59
N ALA A 163 -16.57 -4.89 7.91
CA ALA A 163 -17.26 -3.99 8.83
C ALA A 163 -16.61 -2.59 8.94
N SER A 164 -15.29 -2.50 8.80
CA SER A 164 -14.52 -1.27 9.06
C SER A 164 -13.85 -0.68 7.82
N CYS A 165 -13.82 -1.41 6.71
CA CYS A 165 -13.15 -0.99 5.48
C CYS A 165 -11.64 -0.75 5.65
N ILE A 166 -11.05 -1.39 6.65
CA ILE A 166 -9.63 -1.30 6.92
C ILE A 166 -8.89 -2.37 6.10
N PRO A 167 -7.82 -2.03 5.37
CA PRO A 167 -7.01 -3.03 4.71
C PRO A 167 -6.30 -3.92 5.74
N VAL A 168 -6.34 -5.22 5.52
CA VAL A 168 -5.71 -6.23 6.39
C VAL A 168 -4.41 -6.73 5.76
N HIS A 169 -4.44 -6.90 4.44
CA HIS A 169 -3.33 -7.48 3.70
C HIS A 169 -3.30 -6.93 2.27
N LEU A 170 -2.10 -6.72 1.74
CA LEU A 170 -1.85 -6.37 0.35
C LEU A 170 -0.72 -7.25 -0.19
N LEU A 171 -1.00 -7.99 -1.24
CA LEU A 171 -0.04 -8.76 -2.01
C LEU A 171 0.04 -8.17 -3.41
N TYR A 172 1.23 -8.01 -3.95
CA TYR A 172 1.41 -7.77 -5.38
C TYR A 172 2.52 -8.67 -5.92
N ALA A 173 2.31 -9.13 -7.15
CA ALA A 173 3.23 -9.97 -7.88
C ALA A 173 3.25 -9.53 -9.34
N GLY A 174 4.44 -9.43 -9.92
CA GLY A 174 4.61 -8.98 -11.30
C GLY A 174 6.07 -8.79 -11.64
N ALA A 175 6.37 -7.80 -12.48
CA ALA A 175 7.73 -7.49 -12.89
C ALA A 175 7.97 -5.98 -13.04
N LEU A 176 9.25 -5.60 -12.92
CA LEU A 176 9.74 -4.30 -13.35
C LEU A 176 9.80 -4.28 -14.89
N ILE A 177 9.15 -3.32 -15.53
CA ILE A 177 9.08 -3.24 -17.01
C ILE A 177 10.47 -3.08 -17.64
N PRO A 178 11.37 -2.20 -17.15
CA PRO A 178 12.65 -1.96 -17.82
C PRO A 178 13.57 -3.19 -17.84
N THR A 179 13.49 -4.05 -16.83
CA THR A 179 14.42 -5.17 -16.64
C THR A 179 13.75 -6.54 -16.76
N GLY A 180 12.42 -6.60 -16.82
CA GLY A 180 11.66 -7.86 -16.72
C GLY A 180 11.84 -8.59 -15.38
N THR A 181 12.47 -7.96 -14.38
CA THR A 181 12.80 -8.62 -13.12
C THR A 181 11.51 -8.89 -12.33
N PRO A 182 11.18 -10.15 -12.02
CA PRO A 182 9.98 -10.45 -11.28
C PRO A 182 10.14 -10.05 -9.82
N ILE A 183 9.08 -9.45 -9.28
CA ILE A 183 9.02 -9.02 -7.90
C ILE A 183 7.69 -9.43 -7.27
N MET A 184 7.78 -9.80 -6.00
CA MET A 184 6.64 -10.13 -5.17
C MET A 184 6.80 -9.43 -3.82
N SER A 185 5.71 -8.91 -3.29
CA SER A 185 5.70 -8.29 -1.97
C SER A 185 4.36 -8.50 -1.30
N SER A 186 4.42 -8.77 -0.02
CA SER A 186 3.28 -9.00 0.86
C SER A 186 3.40 -8.02 2.03
N ILE A 187 2.37 -7.23 2.26
CA ILE A 187 2.25 -6.26 3.35
C ILE A 187 1.05 -6.69 4.19
N THR A 188 1.26 -6.87 5.48
CA THR A 188 0.19 -7.07 6.46
C THR A 188 0.11 -5.84 7.34
N TYR A 189 -1.11 -5.44 7.66
CA TYR A 189 -1.37 -4.29 8.50
C TYR A 189 -1.90 -4.75 9.86
N SER A 190 -1.37 -4.19 10.95
CA SER A 190 -1.82 -4.46 12.32
C SER A 190 -1.94 -3.17 13.13
N ASP A 191 -2.50 -3.28 14.34
CA ASP A 191 -2.52 -2.19 15.33
C ASP A 191 -3.10 -0.86 14.81
N TYR A 192 -4.18 -0.98 14.04
CA TYR A 192 -4.88 0.15 13.46
C TYR A 192 -5.41 1.10 14.54
N VAL A 193 -5.13 2.39 14.34
CA VAL A 193 -5.76 3.48 15.07
C VAL A 193 -6.39 4.42 14.05
N LEU A 194 -7.71 4.61 14.18
CA LEU A 194 -8.48 5.51 13.33
C LEU A 194 -8.55 6.91 13.93
N GLY A 195 -8.67 7.90 13.06
CA GLY A 195 -8.86 9.30 13.45
C GLY A 195 -7.67 10.18 13.08
N PRO A 196 -7.63 11.42 13.60
CA PRO A 196 -6.61 12.40 13.24
C PRO A 196 -5.20 11.85 13.48
N VAL A 197 -4.35 12.01 12.46
CA VAL A 197 -2.92 11.73 12.55
C VAL A 197 -2.22 12.97 13.12
N ASP A 198 -1.26 12.76 14.02
CA ASP A 198 -0.42 13.84 14.55
C ASP A 198 0.37 14.53 13.42
N ASP A 199 0.14 15.83 13.22
CA ASP A 199 0.83 16.65 12.22
C ASP A 199 2.35 16.64 12.39
N GLY A 200 2.85 16.42 13.62
CA GLY A 200 4.28 16.31 13.91
C GLY A 200 4.98 15.18 13.14
N ILE A 201 4.25 14.14 12.74
CA ILE A 201 4.78 13.03 11.94
C ILE A 201 5.16 13.49 10.52
N PHE A 202 4.46 14.48 9.99
CA PHE A 202 4.73 15.06 8.66
C PHE A 202 5.73 16.23 8.71
N ALA A 203 6.10 16.70 9.90
CA ALA A 203 7.06 17.78 10.05
C ALA A 203 8.47 17.33 9.66
N LEU A 204 9.12 18.13 8.82
CA LEU A 204 10.52 17.98 8.44
C LEU A 204 11.43 18.53 9.54
N PRO A 205 12.52 17.82 9.91
CA PRO A 205 13.59 18.39 10.72
C PRO A 205 14.11 19.70 10.11
N PRO A 206 14.51 20.70 10.93
CA PRO A 206 15.01 21.99 10.43
C PRO A 206 16.14 21.85 9.39
N GLU A 207 17.00 20.85 9.56
CA GLU A 207 18.10 20.52 8.65
C GLU A 207 17.58 20.10 7.26
N CYS A 208 16.45 19.39 7.19
CA CYS A 208 15.83 19.00 5.93
C CYS A 208 15.05 20.15 5.27
N GLN A 209 14.60 21.16 6.03
CA GLN A 209 13.87 22.32 5.50
C GLN A 209 14.77 23.25 4.68
N ALA A 210 16.06 23.29 5.00
CA ALA A 210 17.04 24.17 4.34
C ALA A 210 17.54 23.62 2.98
N MET A 211 17.11 22.44 2.57
CA MET A 211 17.56 21.83 1.32
C MET A 211 16.96 22.52 0.11
N SER A 212 17.78 23.30 -0.61
CA SER A 212 17.52 23.63 -2.01
C SER A 212 17.60 22.35 -2.84
N HIS A 213 16.60 22.12 -3.70
CA HIS A 213 16.50 21.07 -4.72
C HIS A 213 17.86 20.42 -5.05
N SER A 214 18.07 19.15 -4.66
CA SER A 214 19.31 18.45 -4.97
C SER A 214 19.30 18.05 -6.44
N ASP A 215 20.07 18.76 -7.28
CA ASP A 215 20.32 18.42 -8.69
C ASP A 215 21.08 17.09 -8.86
N ASN A 216 21.52 16.47 -7.76
CA ASN A 216 22.08 15.12 -7.77
C ASN A 216 20.96 14.07 -7.72
N VAL A 217 20.32 13.87 -8.85
CA VAL A 217 19.58 12.63 -9.15
C VAL A 217 20.62 11.51 -9.29
N ARG A 218 21.04 10.93 -8.16
CA ARG A 218 21.54 9.56 -8.14
C ARG A 218 20.73 8.79 -7.11
N PRO A 219 20.14 7.64 -7.48
CA PRO A 219 19.50 6.79 -6.50
C PRO A 219 20.61 6.20 -5.62
N VAL A 220 20.75 6.70 -4.41
CA VAL A 220 21.36 5.93 -3.31
C VAL A 220 20.28 5.69 -2.25
N ILE A 221 19.09 5.37 -2.74
CA ILE A 221 18.18 4.51 -2.01
C ILE A 221 18.63 3.09 -2.38
N PRO A 222 19.01 2.24 -1.42
CA PRO A 222 19.31 0.84 -1.75
C PRO A 222 18.15 0.24 -2.56
N ASP A 223 18.44 -0.49 -3.65
CA ASP A 223 17.45 -1.06 -4.60
C ASP A 223 16.27 -1.82 -3.93
N TRP A 224 16.39 -2.16 -2.64
CA TRP A 224 15.37 -2.79 -1.82
C TRP A 224 14.29 -1.84 -1.23
N VAL A 225 14.43 -0.51 -1.27
CA VAL A 225 13.42 0.46 -0.74
C VAL A 225 12.61 1.17 -1.84
N GLN A 226 13.12 1.29 -3.07
CA GLN A 226 12.53 2.17 -4.11
C GLN A 226 11.08 1.91 -4.58
N PRO A 227 10.50 0.69 -4.63
CA PRO A 227 9.17 0.54 -5.27
C PRO A 227 8.00 0.92 -4.36
N TRP A 228 8.24 1.30 -3.11
CA TRP A 228 7.19 1.29 -2.10
C TRP A 228 6.13 2.38 -2.24
N PHE A 229 6.42 3.42 -3.00
CA PHE A 229 5.78 4.69 -2.72
C PHE A 229 5.45 5.54 -3.95
N GLN A 230 6.06 5.22 -5.10
CA GLN A 230 5.59 5.71 -6.40
C GLN A 230 4.29 5.01 -6.86
N HIS A 231 3.78 3.99 -6.13
CA HIS A 231 2.79 3.06 -6.68
C HIS A 231 1.42 3.06 -5.98
N LEU A 232 1.27 3.74 -4.84
CA LEU A 232 -0.06 4.04 -4.26
C LEU A 232 -0.71 5.26 -4.91
N SER A 233 -0.09 5.78 -5.96
CA SER A 233 -0.25 7.17 -6.33
C SER A 233 -0.37 7.34 -7.85
N THR A 234 0.30 6.51 -8.66
CA THR A 234 0.24 6.63 -10.12
C THR A 234 -1.19 6.47 -10.63
N ARG A 235 -1.76 7.60 -11.08
CA ARG A 235 -2.99 7.63 -11.86
C ARG A 235 -2.86 6.72 -13.07
N TYR A 236 -3.85 5.87 -13.20
CA TYR A 236 -4.48 5.60 -14.48
C TYR A 236 -4.72 6.92 -15.22
N MET A 237 -3.86 7.18 -16.20
CA MET A 237 -4.22 7.76 -17.49
C MET A 237 -3.77 6.78 -18.55
#